data_AF-A0A919CTW5-F1
#
_entry.id   AF-A0A919CTW5-F1
#
_cell.length_a   1.000
_cell.length_b   1.000
_cell.length_c   1.000
_cell.angle_alpha   90.00
_cell.angle_beta   90.00
_cell.angle_gamma   90.00
#
_symmetry.space_group_name_H-M   'P 1'
#
loop_
_entity.id
_entity.type
_entity.pdbx_description
1 polymer ?
#
loop_
_entity_poly.entity_id
_entity_poly.type
_entity_poly.pdbx_seq_one_letter_code
_entity_poly.pdbx_strand_id
1 'polypeptide(L)'
;MGVMRAMDGVSAERTAIEGGRSAALEQALRTVAETDLGSGPKYPAPVVRELTRTISTRAYGRPLLELMHLIRIAEAAGGRHGWPAVLFAVPVARAAGFRGAIQRAAAGCRAFGSDFELVEDGVEIVYPDGRFRVTYGRMAFLAALVEFAITALGWRAVDGVLRAWLEDRFALRATGPHANALARLLYDHLKDHLPAVQALRSYRRLTRFLTATRGDGFGLDDLDDAAVLAFWLAGDAAGEEPGEARTFRGALEQVARMRTAMRAGAERRSVDRAAPIGGDRSAGEVDPDTLLGVLEAHDGPADPLRLLAAPPAAAIKFLTGRETEALDLIAALGPQAPALPLSVLRAETFGAAQSRLTQAARRRASPTELATLAVLADCESYAERLDYWRRLDGQLRRIALAALAALLDAGRAEAVGEVLAHAPGADLSGLRAVAASDGGDRVVSLGERALGGVLAALADPTVVGASGASLVAEARSALRAVSRRGFSAEERRDPAGIDGFAVGAPAVRSTREALTRVRRAVDAVLPPDDRPGRFAADRAVFAGRFAELYGTVP
;
A
#
# COMPACT_ATOMS: atom_id res chain seq x y z
N MET A 1 -2.54 -38.90 6.24
CA MET A 1 -1.20 -39.05 6.84
C MET A 1 -0.19 -39.04 5.70
N GLY A 2 0.66 -38.01 5.62
CA GLY A 2 1.85 -38.03 4.76
C GLY A 2 1.87 -37.00 3.61
N VAL A 3 2.61 -35.92 3.86
CA VAL A 3 3.39 -35.12 2.88
C VAL A 3 2.64 -34.06 2.05
N MET A 4 2.26 -32.97 2.74
CA MET A 4 2.37 -31.62 2.18
C MET A 4 3.29 -30.81 3.10
N ARG A 5 4.57 -31.19 3.12
CA ARG A 5 5.63 -30.51 3.89
C ARG A 5 6.88 -30.39 3.03
N ALA A 6 6.95 -29.24 2.35
CA ALA A 6 8.15 -28.46 2.03
C ALA A 6 7.70 -27.37 1.04
N MET A 7 6.94 -26.38 1.52
CA MET A 7 6.90 -25.11 0.78
C MET A 7 8.27 -24.47 0.95
N ASP A 8 8.93 -24.17 -0.17
CA ASP A 8 10.20 -23.48 -0.23
C ASP A 8 10.25 -22.31 0.77
N GLY A 9 11.24 -22.34 1.65
CA GLY A 9 11.44 -21.42 2.77
C GLY A 9 11.71 -19.98 2.33
N VAL A 10 10.67 -19.29 1.88
CA VAL A 10 10.66 -17.84 1.68
C VAL A 10 10.09 -17.21 2.95
N SER A 11 10.96 -16.57 3.75
CA SER A 11 10.54 -15.87 4.97
C SER A 11 9.43 -14.86 4.66
N ALA A 12 8.41 -14.80 5.52
CA ALA A 12 7.31 -13.85 5.44
C ALA A 12 7.76 -12.39 5.35
N GLU A 13 8.91 -12.08 5.95
CA GLU A 13 9.58 -10.79 5.83
C GLU A 13 9.86 -10.43 4.36
N ARG A 14 10.36 -11.39 3.58
CA ARG A 14 10.65 -11.20 2.16
C ARG A 14 9.37 -10.93 1.36
N THR A 15 8.29 -11.64 1.69
CA THR A 15 6.98 -11.41 1.06
C THR A 15 6.45 -10.00 1.32
N ALA A 16 6.54 -9.54 2.56
CA ALA A 16 6.09 -8.20 2.92
C ALA A 16 6.94 -7.11 2.25
N ILE A 17 8.27 -7.29 2.19
CA ILE A 17 9.16 -6.37 1.48
C ILE A 17 8.84 -6.34 -0.02
N GLU A 18 8.59 -7.50 -0.63
CA GLU A 18 8.23 -7.62 -2.05
C GLU A 18 6.93 -6.89 -2.38
N GLY A 19 5.88 -7.02 -1.55
CA GLY A 19 4.59 -6.35 -1.73
C GLY A 19 4.56 -4.86 -1.39
N GLY A 20 5.55 -4.36 -0.64
CA GLY A 20 5.67 -2.93 -0.31
C GLY A 20 6.20 -2.05 -1.44
N ARG A 21 6.65 -2.63 -2.56
CA ARG A 21 7.21 -1.89 -3.72
C ARG A 21 6.11 -1.36 -4.63
N SER A 22 6.28 -0.16 -5.18
CA SER A 22 5.40 0.33 -6.26
C SER A 22 5.57 -0.50 -7.55
N ALA A 23 4.56 -0.47 -8.44
CA ALA A 23 4.66 -1.11 -9.75
C ALA A 23 5.82 -0.53 -10.59
N ALA A 24 6.03 0.79 -10.53
CA ALA A 24 7.12 1.47 -11.24
C ALA A 24 8.51 0.98 -10.78
N LEU A 25 8.70 0.79 -9.47
CA LEU A 25 9.96 0.25 -8.94
C LEU A 25 10.15 -1.22 -9.31
N GLU A 26 9.07 -2.01 -9.33
CA GLU A 26 9.14 -3.38 -9.80
C GLU A 26 9.59 -3.44 -11.25
N GLN A 27 8.98 -2.61 -12.10
CA GLN A 27 9.31 -2.54 -13.51
C GLN A 27 10.79 -2.15 -13.71
N ALA A 28 11.30 -1.17 -12.95
CA ALA A 28 12.71 -0.80 -13.03
C ALA A 28 13.66 -1.95 -12.65
N LEU A 29 13.33 -2.72 -11.61
CA LEU A 29 14.10 -3.91 -11.22
C LEU A 29 14.00 -5.05 -12.24
N ARG A 30 12.81 -5.23 -12.83
CA ARG A 30 12.54 -6.23 -13.87
C ARG A 30 13.30 -5.91 -15.15
N THR A 31 13.30 -4.65 -15.60
CA THR A 31 14.10 -4.20 -16.75
C THR A 31 15.57 -4.59 -16.60
N VAL A 32 16.17 -4.40 -15.42
CA VAL A 32 17.56 -4.81 -15.18
C VAL A 32 17.73 -6.34 -15.18
N ALA A 33 16.75 -7.07 -14.65
CA ALA A 33 16.77 -8.54 -14.64
C ALA A 33 16.65 -9.14 -16.05
N GLU A 34 15.91 -8.48 -16.93
CA GLU A 34 15.62 -8.88 -18.30
C GLU A 34 16.63 -8.37 -19.32
N THR A 35 17.58 -7.50 -18.91
CA THR A 35 18.64 -7.02 -19.81
C THR A 35 19.36 -8.21 -20.45
N ASP A 36 19.29 -8.32 -21.78
CA ASP A 36 19.96 -9.34 -22.59
C ASP A 36 20.69 -8.65 -23.75
N LEU A 37 21.97 -9.01 -23.93
CA LEU A 37 22.84 -8.52 -25.00
C LEU A 37 23.08 -9.58 -26.09
N GLY A 38 22.14 -10.51 -26.25
CA GLY A 38 22.17 -11.62 -27.21
C GLY A 38 22.87 -12.88 -26.68
N SER A 39 23.07 -13.01 -25.36
CA SER A 39 23.76 -14.15 -24.73
C SER A 39 23.00 -14.69 -23.52
N GLY A 40 21.72 -14.38 -23.41
CA GLY A 40 20.90 -14.61 -22.23
C GLY A 40 21.03 -13.46 -21.22
N PRO A 41 20.37 -13.59 -20.05
CA PRO A 41 20.33 -12.53 -19.05
C PRO A 41 21.74 -12.04 -18.68
N LYS A 42 21.97 -10.74 -18.87
CA LYS A 42 23.23 -10.07 -18.57
C LYS A 42 23.61 -10.26 -17.10
N TYR A 43 22.65 -10.12 -16.20
CA TYR A 43 22.87 -10.26 -14.76
C TYR A 43 22.40 -11.62 -14.23
N PRO A 44 23.27 -12.41 -13.58
CA PRO A 44 22.86 -13.66 -12.96
C PRO A 44 21.79 -13.45 -11.87
N ALA A 45 20.88 -14.41 -11.72
CA ALA A 45 19.81 -14.34 -10.72
C ALA A 45 20.27 -14.03 -9.28
N PRO A 46 21.42 -14.53 -8.78
CA PRO A 46 21.93 -14.11 -7.47
C PRO A 46 22.21 -12.61 -7.35
N VAL A 47 22.75 -11.99 -8.42
CA VAL A 47 23.05 -10.55 -8.48
C VAL A 47 21.76 -9.74 -8.47
N VAL A 48 20.78 -10.14 -9.27
CA VAL A 48 19.46 -9.51 -9.31
C VAL A 48 18.78 -9.58 -7.93
N ARG A 49 18.83 -10.74 -7.25
CA ARG A 49 18.28 -10.87 -5.89
C ARG A 49 19.00 -9.98 -4.87
N GLU A 50 20.33 -9.87 -4.95
CA GLU A 50 21.11 -8.98 -4.09
C GLU A 50 20.76 -7.50 -4.34
N LEU A 51 20.61 -7.11 -5.61
CA LEU A 51 20.18 -5.77 -6.01
C LEU A 51 18.78 -5.45 -5.47
N THR A 52 17.79 -6.30 -5.75
CA THR A 52 16.41 -6.14 -5.26
C THR A 52 16.38 -5.99 -3.75
N ARG A 53 17.10 -6.85 -3.01
CA ARG A 53 17.19 -6.76 -1.55
C ARG A 53 17.79 -5.42 -1.12
N THR A 54 18.92 -5.04 -1.72
CA THR A 54 19.67 -3.82 -1.37
C THR A 54 18.84 -2.56 -1.56
N ILE A 55 18.14 -2.45 -2.70
CA ILE A 55 17.24 -1.33 -3.00
C ILE A 55 16.05 -1.32 -2.03
N SER A 56 15.37 -2.46 -1.88
CA SER A 56 14.16 -2.55 -1.05
C SER A 56 14.41 -2.26 0.43
N THR A 57 15.60 -2.59 0.94
CA THR A 57 15.99 -2.31 2.33
C THR A 57 16.72 -0.98 2.52
N ARG A 58 16.85 -0.16 1.46
CA ARG A 58 17.67 1.08 1.43
C ARG A 58 19.11 0.88 1.92
N ALA A 59 19.70 -0.28 1.64
CA ALA A 59 21.04 -0.65 2.09
C ALA A 59 22.14 -0.34 1.05
N TYR A 60 21.91 0.66 0.19
CA TYR A 60 22.76 0.96 -0.96
C TYR A 60 23.88 1.98 -0.68
N GLY A 61 23.95 2.60 0.50
CA GLY A 61 24.95 3.65 0.78
C GLY A 61 26.41 3.20 0.55
N ARG A 62 26.81 2.06 1.12
CA ARG A 62 28.14 1.47 0.90
C ARG A 62 28.34 0.99 -0.55
N PRO A 63 27.39 0.25 -1.16
CA PRO A 63 27.44 -0.06 -2.58
C PRO A 63 27.66 1.14 -3.51
N LEU A 64 27.04 2.29 -3.25
CA LEU A 64 27.22 3.49 -4.06
C LEU A 64 28.62 4.08 -3.92
N LEU A 65 29.23 4.00 -2.74
CA LEU A 65 30.64 4.36 -2.54
C LEU A 65 31.55 3.45 -3.38
N GLU A 66 31.36 2.14 -3.29
CA GLU A 66 32.09 1.15 -4.10
C GLU A 66 31.90 1.38 -5.61
N LEU A 67 30.69 1.76 -6.03
CA LEU A 67 30.37 2.09 -7.41
C LEU A 67 31.19 3.28 -7.92
N MET A 68 31.37 4.34 -7.13
CA MET A 68 32.17 5.50 -7.57
C MET A 68 33.59 5.08 -7.96
N HIS A 69 34.20 4.16 -7.20
CA HIS A 69 35.52 3.61 -7.51
C HIS A 69 35.51 2.76 -8.79
N LEU A 70 34.48 1.93 -8.99
CA LEU A 70 34.32 1.17 -10.24
C LEU A 70 34.19 2.10 -11.46
N ILE A 71 33.47 3.22 -11.34
CA ILE A 71 33.31 4.17 -12.44
C ILE A 71 34.66 4.77 -12.88
N ARG A 72 35.58 5.07 -11.95
CA ARG A 72 36.94 5.51 -12.34
C ARG A 72 37.74 4.43 -13.07
N ILE A 73 37.65 3.18 -12.62
CA ILE A 73 38.31 2.04 -13.29
C ILE A 73 37.73 1.86 -14.70
N ALA A 74 36.40 1.90 -14.82
CA ALA A 74 35.70 1.75 -16.08
C ALA A 74 35.96 2.91 -17.03
N GLU A 75 36.07 4.15 -16.52
CA GLU A 75 36.42 5.33 -17.33
C GLU A 75 37.81 5.18 -17.94
N ALA A 76 38.80 4.82 -17.12
CA ALA A 76 40.17 4.60 -17.59
C ALA A 76 40.26 3.45 -18.60
N ALA A 77 39.52 2.37 -18.39
CA ALA A 77 39.49 1.22 -19.31
C ALA A 77 38.66 1.48 -20.59
N GLY A 78 37.65 2.35 -20.52
CA GLY A 78 36.78 2.68 -21.66
C GLY A 78 37.38 3.68 -22.65
N GLY A 79 38.41 4.41 -22.23
CA GLY A 79 39.14 5.37 -23.07
C GLY A 79 38.19 6.43 -23.64
N ARG A 80 38.23 6.64 -24.96
CA ARG A 80 37.40 7.66 -25.64
C ARG A 80 35.88 7.46 -25.51
N HIS A 81 35.45 6.27 -25.13
CA HIS A 81 34.03 5.91 -24.99
C HIS A 81 33.58 5.89 -23.52
N GLY A 82 34.50 6.16 -22.58
CA GLY A 82 34.24 6.26 -21.15
C GLY A 82 33.74 4.98 -20.49
N TRP A 83 33.33 5.11 -19.23
CA TRP A 83 32.86 4.01 -18.40
C TRP A 83 31.73 3.14 -19.00
N PRO A 84 30.79 3.64 -19.84
CA PRO A 84 29.72 2.80 -20.39
C PRO A 84 30.26 1.70 -21.30
N ALA A 85 31.35 1.97 -22.02
CA ALA A 85 31.99 1.01 -22.92
C ALA A 85 32.57 -0.21 -22.20
N VAL A 86 32.74 -0.14 -20.88
CA VAL A 86 33.20 -1.28 -20.06
C VAL A 86 32.00 -1.95 -19.39
N LEU A 87 31.11 -1.18 -18.76
CA LEU A 87 30.01 -1.76 -17.98
C LEU A 87 28.89 -2.36 -18.83
N PHE A 88 28.68 -1.85 -20.05
CA PHE A 88 27.62 -2.30 -20.94
C PHE A 88 28.11 -3.20 -22.07
N ALA A 89 29.41 -3.26 -22.33
CA ALA A 89 29.95 -4.16 -23.35
C ALA A 89 30.16 -5.60 -22.87
N VAL A 90 30.02 -5.88 -21.58
CA VAL A 90 30.12 -7.24 -21.02
C VAL A 90 28.77 -7.95 -21.22
N PRO A 91 28.66 -8.96 -22.11
CA PRO A 91 27.37 -9.58 -22.46
C PRO A 91 26.73 -10.32 -21.29
N VAL A 92 27.56 -11.00 -20.47
CA VAL A 92 27.13 -11.58 -19.21
C VAL A 92 28.05 -11.12 -18.08
N ALA A 93 27.49 -10.38 -17.14
CA ALA A 93 28.16 -9.73 -16.02
C ALA A 93 28.68 -10.76 -15.00
N ARG A 94 29.79 -11.42 -15.34
CA ARG A 94 30.56 -12.33 -14.47
C ARG A 94 31.93 -11.76 -14.20
N ALA A 95 32.54 -12.17 -13.10
CA ALA A 95 33.90 -11.76 -12.72
C ALA A 95 34.92 -11.94 -13.87
N ALA A 96 34.87 -13.08 -14.57
CA ALA A 96 35.75 -13.35 -15.72
C ALA A 96 35.53 -12.38 -16.89
N GLY A 97 34.29 -11.95 -17.13
CA GLY A 97 33.95 -11.00 -18.19
C GLY A 97 34.56 -9.62 -17.92
N PHE A 98 34.37 -9.09 -16.71
CA PHE A 98 34.98 -7.83 -16.30
C PHE A 98 36.51 -7.90 -16.25
N ARG A 99 37.07 -9.01 -15.72
CA ARG A 99 38.52 -9.24 -15.74
C ARG A 99 39.09 -9.16 -17.15
N GLY A 100 38.51 -9.91 -18.09
CA GLY A 100 38.97 -9.92 -19.48
C GLY A 100 38.83 -8.56 -20.17
N ALA A 101 37.72 -7.84 -19.94
CA ALA A 101 37.51 -6.50 -20.50
C ALA A 101 38.56 -5.50 -19.98
N ILE A 102 38.78 -5.45 -18.67
CA ILE A 102 39.73 -4.53 -18.04
C ILE A 102 41.17 -4.88 -18.40
N GLN A 103 41.55 -6.16 -18.40
CA GLN A 103 42.91 -6.58 -18.77
C GLN A 103 43.26 -6.21 -20.22
N ARG A 104 42.31 -6.40 -21.16
CA ARG A 104 42.51 -5.97 -22.55
C ARG A 104 42.68 -4.46 -22.68
N ALA A 105 41.89 -3.69 -21.92
CA ALA A 105 41.98 -2.23 -21.93
C ALA A 105 43.28 -1.70 -21.27
N ALA A 106 43.71 -2.34 -20.18
CA ALA A 106 44.90 -1.96 -19.42
C ALA A 106 46.17 -1.98 -20.28
N ALA A 107 46.28 -2.93 -21.22
CA ALA A 107 47.44 -3.02 -22.12
C ALA A 107 47.67 -1.77 -22.98
N GLY A 108 46.63 -0.96 -23.21
CA GLY A 108 46.68 0.26 -24.03
C GLY A 108 46.51 1.57 -23.25
N CYS A 109 46.38 1.52 -21.92
CA CYS A 109 46.03 2.69 -21.11
C CYS A 109 47.12 3.00 -20.07
N ARG A 110 47.76 4.17 -20.19
CA ARG A 110 48.89 4.59 -19.34
C ARG A 110 48.53 4.74 -17.86
N ALA A 111 47.25 4.94 -17.53
CA ALA A 111 46.81 5.03 -16.15
C ALA A 111 46.91 3.68 -15.42
N PHE A 112 46.87 2.56 -16.16
CA PHE A 112 47.16 1.24 -15.60
C PHE A 112 48.68 1.07 -15.45
N GLY A 113 49.13 0.87 -14.21
CA GLY A 113 50.54 0.89 -13.82
C GLY A 113 50.99 2.18 -13.13
N SER A 114 50.16 3.24 -13.12
CA SER A 114 50.38 4.43 -12.30
C SER A 114 49.28 4.62 -11.25
N ASP A 115 48.03 4.71 -11.70
CA ASP A 115 46.87 5.08 -10.87
C ASP A 115 46.00 3.85 -10.55
N PHE A 116 46.11 2.81 -11.40
CA PHE A 116 45.39 1.55 -11.29
C PHE A 116 46.35 0.36 -11.38
N GLU A 117 46.30 -0.52 -10.39
CA GLU A 117 47.08 -1.76 -10.33
C GLU A 117 46.16 -2.96 -10.54
N LEU A 118 46.51 -3.81 -11.52
CA LEU A 118 45.84 -5.09 -11.70
C LEU A 118 46.32 -6.06 -10.64
N VAL A 119 45.38 -6.63 -9.88
CA VAL A 119 45.65 -7.61 -8.83
C VAL A 119 44.82 -8.87 -9.08
N GLU A 120 45.14 -9.97 -8.40
CA GLU A 120 44.58 -11.29 -8.72
C GLU A 120 43.05 -11.30 -8.79
N ASP A 121 42.37 -10.82 -7.75
CA ASP A 121 40.92 -10.80 -7.64
C ASP A 121 40.26 -9.43 -7.95
N GLY A 122 40.98 -8.45 -8.50
CA GLY A 122 40.37 -7.17 -8.87
C GLY A 122 41.32 -6.09 -9.41
N VAL A 123 40.93 -4.84 -9.17
CA VAL A 123 41.74 -3.65 -9.48
C VAL A 123 41.90 -2.83 -8.21
N GLU A 124 43.14 -2.47 -7.88
CA GLU A 124 43.45 -1.52 -6.82
C GLU A 124 43.65 -0.13 -7.43
N ILE A 125 42.97 0.87 -6.88
CA ILE A 125 43.13 2.27 -7.23
C ILE A 125 44.10 2.89 -6.22
N VAL A 126 45.17 3.49 -6.72
CA VAL A 126 46.23 4.11 -5.91
C VAL A 126 46.01 5.62 -5.92
N TYR A 127 45.25 6.13 -4.95
CA TYR A 127 45.08 7.56 -4.74
C TYR A 127 46.29 8.16 -4.00
N PRO A 128 46.55 9.47 -4.14
CA PRO A 128 47.56 10.17 -3.33
C PRO A 128 47.31 10.08 -1.82
N ASP A 129 46.06 9.94 -1.40
CA ASP A 129 45.62 9.92 0.00
C ASP A 129 45.08 8.56 0.48
N GLY A 130 45.28 7.48 -0.30
CA GLY A 130 44.91 6.14 0.12
C GLY A 130 44.75 5.14 -1.03
N ARG A 131 44.32 3.92 -0.71
CA ARG A 131 44.06 2.86 -1.70
C ARG A 131 42.65 2.34 -1.56
N PHE A 132 42.04 1.97 -2.68
CA PHE A 132 40.73 1.31 -2.69
C PHE A 132 40.71 0.18 -3.69
N ARG A 133 40.14 -0.96 -3.29
CA ARG A 133 40.08 -2.17 -4.10
C ARG A 133 38.66 -2.48 -4.54
N VAL A 134 38.46 -2.69 -5.84
CA VAL A 134 37.21 -3.24 -6.39
C VAL A 134 37.48 -4.65 -6.91
N THR A 135 36.85 -5.65 -6.32
CA THR A 135 37.01 -7.05 -6.74
C THR A 135 36.18 -7.35 -7.99
N TYR A 136 36.68 -8.24 -8.86
CA TYR A 136 35.94 -8.65 -10.07
C TYR A 136 34.58 -9.27 -9.74
N GLY A 137 34.46 -9.96 -8.59
CA GLY A 137 33.20 -10.51 -8.11
C GLY A 137 32.16 -9.43 -7.79
N ARG A 138 32.59 -8.29 -7.24
CA ARG A 138 31.70 -7.16 -6.91
C ARG A 138 31.23 -6.37 -8.13
N MET A 139 32.01 -6.35 -9.20
CA MET A 139 31.72 -5.54 -10.40
C MET A 139 30.36 -5.87 -11.04
N ALA A 140 29.93 -7.13 -11.02
CA ALA A 140 28.61 -7.52 -11.55
C ALA A 140 27.46 -6.83 -10.82
N PHE A 141 27.51 -6.81 -9.49
CA PHE A 141 26.51 -6.16 -8.65
C PHE A 141 26.55 -4.63 -8.79
N LEU A 142 27.74 -4.03 -8.81
CA LEU A 142 27.89 -2.59 -8.99
C LEU A 142 27.43 -2.13 -10.38
N ALA A 143 27.70 -2.92 -11.43
CA ALA A 143 27.18 -2.67 -12.77
C ALA A 143 25.64 -2.77 -12.81
N ALA A 144 25.04 -3.73 -12.11
CA ALA A 144 23.58 -3.83 -11.99
C ALA A 144 23.00 -2.63 -11.23
N LEU A 145 23.70 -2.14 -10.20
CA LEU A 145 23.29 -0.98 -9.41
C LEU A 145 23.29 0.32 -10.22
N VAL A 146 24.30 0.57 -11.06
CA VAL A 146 24.30 1.76 -11.92
C VAL A 146 23.25 1.66 -13.03
N GLU A 147 23.06 0.47 -13.60
CA GLU A 147 22.01 0.25 -14.61
C GLU A 147 20.63 0.49 -14.01
N PHE A 148 20.36 -0.04 -12.80
CA PHE A 148 19.15 0.28 -12.05
C PHE A 148 18.99 1.78 -11.80
N ALA A 149 20.04 2.47 -11.34
CA ALA A 149 19.98 3.90 -11.09
C ALA A 149 19.64 4.68 -12.37
N ILE A 150 20.17 4.26 -13.52
CA ILE A 150 19.86 4.86 -14.83
C ILE A 150 18.41 4.59 -15.24
N THR A 151 17.93 3.36 -15.04
CA THR A 151 16.54 2.99 -15.33
C THR A 151 15.55 3.78 -14.44
N ALA A 152 15.87 3.95 -13.17
CA ALA A 152 14.99 4.59 -12.19
C ALA A 152 15.03 6.14 -12.25
N LEU A 153 16.22 6.73 -12.40
CA LEU A 153 16.43 8.19 -12.32
C LEU A 153 16.61 8.85 -13.69
N GLY A 154 16.85 8.06 -14.73
CA GLY A 154 17.24 8.53 -16.05
C GLY A 154 18.74 8.77 -16.21
N TRP A 155 19.25 8.55 -17.42
CA TRP A 155 20.67 8.68 -17.78
C TRP A 155 21.28 10.01 -17.33
N ARG A 156 20.64 11.14 -17.66
CA ARG A 156 21.20 12.49 -17.42
C ARG A 156 21.46 12.77 -15.94
N ALA A 157 20.57 12.32 -15.05
CA ALA A 157 20.72 12.55 -13.62
C ALA A 157 21.91 11.76 -13.06
N VAL A 158 22.07 10.49 -13.47
CA VAL A 158 23.17 9.63 -13.04
C VAL A 158 24.49 10.10 -13.65
N ASP A 159 24.54 10.29 -14.97
CA ASP A 159 25.73 10.74 -15.69
C ASP A 159 26.23 12.10 -15.18
N GLY A 160 25.33 13.02 -14.81
CA GLY A 160 25.70 14.29 -14.20
C GLY A 160 26.50 14.13 -12.90
N VAL A 161 26.09 13.20 -12.02
CA VAL A 161 26.84 12.92 -10.78
C VAL A 161 28.15 12.20 -11.08
N LEU A 162 28.13 11.22 -11.99
CA LEU A 162 29.32 10.46 -12.34
C LEU A 162 30.38 11.32 -13.04
N ARG A 163 29.99 12.24 -13.92
CA ARG A 163 30.91 13.21 -14.53
C ARG A 163 31.50 14.16 -13.52
N ALA A 164 30.67 14.72 -12.63
CA ALA A 164 31.18 15.57 -11.55
C ALA A 164 32.21 14.83 -10.68
N TRP A 165 32.00 13.54 -10.42
CA TRP A 165 32.99 12.71 -9.73
C TRP A 165 34.27 12.51 -10.56
N LEU A 166 34.16 12.21 -11.85
CA LEU A 166 35.31 11.98 -12.72
C LEU A 166 36.15 13.25 -12.94
N GLU A 167 35.52 14.43 -12.99
CA GLU A 167 36.13 15.75 -13.14
C GLU A 167 36.72 16.30 -11.84
N ASP A 168 36.28 15.82 -10.67
CA ASP A 168 36.85 16.20 -9.38
C ASP A 168 38.23 15.57 -9.16
N ARG A 169 38.99 16.15 -8.23
CA ARG A 169 40.35 15.76 -7.86
C ARG A 169 40.46 14.25 -7.63
N PHE A 170 41.54 13.66 -8.13
CA PHE A 170 41.84 12.24 -7.96
C PHE A 170 42.29 11.96 -6.53
N ALA A 171 41.34 11.81 -5.60
CA ALA A 171 41.58 11.56 -4.18
C ALA A 171 40.48 10.66 -3.59
N LEU A 172 40.87 9.74 -2.71
CA LEU A 172 39.97 8.82 -2.01
C LEU A 172 38.94 9.59 -1.18
N ARG A 173 39.36 10.62 -0.44
CA ARG A 173 38.47 11.43 0.41
C ARG A 173 37.43 12.23 -0.38
N ALA A 174 37.62 12.45 -1.68
CA ALA A 174 36.66 13.16 -2.52
C ALA A 174 35.44 12.29 -2.89
N THR A 175 35.51 10.97 -2.71
CA THR A 175 34.46 10.02 -3.14
C THR A 175 33.13 10.19 -2.38
N GLY A 176 33.20 10.42 -1.07
CA GLY A 176 32.03 10.41 -0.18
C GLY A 176 30.91 11.39 -0.59
N PRO A 177 31.22 12.67 -0.84
CA PRO A 177 30.23 13.64 -1.32
C PRO A 177 29.49 13.22 -2.59
N HIS A 178 30.18 12.64 -3.58
CA HIS A 178 29.56 12.20 -4.85
C HIS A 178 28.69 10.96 -4.66
N ALA A 179 29.16 9.99 -3.86
CA ALA A 179 28.34 8.83 -3.48
C ALA A 179 27.06 9.26 -2.74
N ASN A 180 27.16 10.25 -1.85
CA ASN A 180 26.01 10.82 -1.14
C ASN A 180 25.06 11.58 -2.07
N ALA A 181 25.58 12.28 -3.09
CA ALA A 181 24.74 12.94 -4.09
C ALA A 181 23.88 11.93 -4.85
N LEU A 182 24.47 10.84 -5.33
CA LEU A 182 23.72 9.76 -5.99
C LEU A 182 22.76 9.05 -5.03
N ALA A 183 23.18 8.82 -3.77
CA ALA A 183 22.33 8.24 -2.74
C ALA A 183 21.09 9.09 -2.45
N ARG A 184 21.23 10.43 -2.49
CA ARG A 184 20.12 11.36 -2.29
C ARG A 184 19.13 11.34 -3.45
N LEU A 185 19.62 11.34 -4.70
CA LEU A 185 18.74 11.16 -5.87
C LEU A 185 17.95 9.85 -5.80
N LEU A 186 18.64 8.74 -5.47
CA LEU A 186 17.97 7.44 -5.27
C LEU A 186 16.98 7.48 -4.11
N TYR A 187 17.31 8.11 -2.98
CA TYR A 187 16.39 8.24 -1.86
C TYR A 187 15.14 9.04 -2.22
N ASP A 188 15.32 10.17 -2.90
CA ASP A 188 14.22 11.04 -3.33
C ASP A 188 13.27 10.35 -4.29
N HIS A 189 13.78 9.48 -5.17
CA HIS A 189 12.93 8.63 -6.00
C HIS A 189 12.27 7.50 -5.19
N LEU A 190 13.04 6.78 -4.36
CA LEU A 190 12.56 5.60 -3.64
C LEU A 190 11.60 5.93 -2.48
N LYS A 191 11.53 7.16 -1.98
CA LYS A 191 10.56 7.53 -0.93
C LYS A 191 9.10 7.43 -1.42
N ASP A 192 8.87 7.63 -2.72
CA ASP A 192 7.55 7.54 -3.35
C ASP A 192 7.23 6.12 -3.84
N HIS A 193 8.19 5.19 -3.72
CA HIS A 193 8.09 3.84 -4.28
C HIS A 193 8.37 2.70 -3.29
N LEU A 194 8.84 3.04 -2.09
CA LEU A 194 9.06 2.12 -0.97
C LEU A 194 8.40 2.66 0.30
N PRO A 195 8.02 1.80 1.25
CA PRO A 195 7.50 2.25 2.53
C PRO A 195 8.49 3.17 3.25
N ALA A 196 7.99 4.11 4.06
CA ALA A 196 8.84 4.99 4.85
C ALA A 196 9.79 4.19 5.78
N VAL A 197 10.96 4.74 6.11
CA VAL A 197 11.96 4.06 6.98
C VAL A 197 11.36 3.63 8.32
N GLN A 198 10.46 4.44 8.87
CA GLN A 198 9.71 4.14 10.09
C GLN A 198 8.78 2.92 9.94
N ALA A 199 8.15 2.76 8.77
CA ALA A 199 7.36 1.57 8.46
C ALA A 199 8.24 0.31 8.37
N LEU A 200 9.44 0.40 7.76
CA LEU A 200 10.39 -0.72 7.73
C LEU A 200 10.89 -1.12 9.12
N ARG A 201 11.16 -0.15 10.02
CA ARG A 201 11.52 -0.46 11.42
C ARG A 201 10.39 -1.19 12.13
N SER A 202 9.16 -0.73 11.95
CA SER A 202 7.96 -1.36 12.51
C SER A 202 7.77 -2.78 11.97
N TYR A 203 7.97 -3.00 10.66
CA TYR A 203 7.93 -4.34 10.07
C TYR A 203 8.97 -5.29 10.66
N ARG A 204 10.22 -4.85 10.80
CA ARG A 204 11.28 -5.69 11.41
C ARG A 204 10.94 -6.08 12.85
N ARG A 205 10.37 -5.16 13.63
CA ARG A 205 9.93 -5.45 14.99
C ARG A 205 8.82 -6.49 15.00
N LEU A 206 7.78 -6.31 14.18
CA LEU A 206 6.68 -7.26 14.07
C LEU A 206 7.16 -8.64 13.59
N THR A 207 8.03 -8.68 12.58
CA THR A 207 8.66 -9.94 12.12
C THR A 207 9.43 -10.61 13.24
N ARG A 208 10.26 -9.87 14.00
CA ARG A 208 11.02 -10.43 15.14
C ARG A 208 10.09 -11.02 16.19
N PHE A 209 9.00 -10.32 16.51
CA PHE A 209 7.98 -10.80 17.45
C PHE A 209 7.31 -12.08 16.95
N LEU A 210 6.91 -12.13 15.67
CA LEU A 210 6.24 -13.30 15.08
C LEU A 210 7.20 -14.48 14.96
N THR A 211 8.45 -14.27 14.55
CA THR A 211 9.47 -15.32 14.55
C THR A 211 9.70 -15.88 15.95
N ALA A 212 9.75 -15.03 16.98
CA ALA A 212 9.93 -15.48 18.36
C ALA A 212 8.72 -16.27 18.91
N THR A 213 7.51 -15.93 18.48
CA THR A 213 6.27 -16.52 19.02
C THR A 213 5.69 -17.66 18.18
N ARG A 214 5.98 -17.69 16.88
CA ARG A 214 5.41 -18.63 15.89
C ARG A 214 6.48 -19.40 15.09
N GLY A 215 7.76 -19.02 15.22
CA GLY A 215 8.87 -19.61 14.47
C GLY A 215 9.07 -19.00 13.08
N ASP A 216 10.11 -19.49 12.40
CA ASP A 216 10.36 -19.14 11.00
C ASP A 216 9.27 -19.75 10.09
N GLY A 217 8.59 -18.90 9.32
CA GLY A 217 7.56 -19.33 8.36
C GLY A 217 6.12 -18.92 8.69
N PHE A 218 5.90 -17.95 9.59
CA PHE A 218 4.57 -17.40 9.84
C PHE A 218 3.89 -16.92 8.53
N GLY A 219 2.59 -17.15 8.42
CA GLY A 219 1.78 -16.81 7.24
C GLY A 219 0.87 -15.60 7.47
N LEU A 220 0.01 -15.34 6.48
CA LEU A 220 -1.02 -14.32 6.60
C LEU A 220 -2.06 -14.66 7.69
N ASP A 221 -2.33 -15.95 7.89
CA ASP A 221 -3.29 -16.42 8.89
C ASP A 221 -2.79 -16.28 10.33
N ASP A 222 -1.46 -16.19 10.52
CA ASP A 222 -0.85 -15.91 11.83
C ASP A 222 -1.00 -14.45 12.27
N LEU A 223 -1.35 -13.55 11.34
CA LEU A 223 -1.60 -12.14 11.60
C LEU A 223 -3.08 -11.89 11.95
N ASP A 224 -3.59 -12.57 12.99
CA ASP A 224 -4.98 -12.53 13.44
C ASP A 224 -5.23 -11.53 14.59
N ASP A 225 -6.47 -11.47 15.09
CA ASP A 225 -6.87 -10.63 16.22
C ASP A 225 -6.11 -10.94 17.53
N ALA A 226 -5.65 -12.19 17.70
CA ALA A 226 -4.87 -12.59 18.86
C ALA A 226 -3.43 -12.09 18.74
N ALA A 227 -2.84 -12.13 17.54
CA ALA A 227 -1.52 -11.58 17.25
C ALA A 227 -1.46 -10.07 17.45
N VAL A 228 -2.51 -9.31 17.07
CA VAL A 228 -2.59 -7.86 17.35
C VAL A 228 -2.51 -7.59 18.85
N LEU A 229 -3.33 -8.30 19.65
CA LEU A 229 -3.35 -8.11 21.10
C LEU A 229 -2.03 -8.53 21.75
N ALA A 230 -1.50 -9.69 21.38
CA ALA A 230 -0.24 -10.20 21.91
C ALA A 230 0.95 -9.28 21.56
N PHE A 231 0.99 -8.76 20.33
CA PHE A 231 2.02 -7.81 19.90
C PHE A 231 1.97 -6.51 20.70
N TRP A 232 0.77 -5.97 20.95
CA TRP A 232 0.61 -4.76 21.78
C TRP A 232 1.01 -4.98 23.24
N LEU A 233 0.64 -6.14 23.82
CA LEU A 233 0.98 -6.51 25.19
C LEU A 233 2.48 -6.73 25.37
N ALA A 234 3.17 -7.30 24.37
CA ALA A 234 4.61 -7.51 24.40
C ALA A 234 5.40 -6.20 24.59
N GLY A 235 4.85 -5.06 24.12
CA GLY A 235 5.45 -3.74 24.33
C GLY A 235 6.76 -3.53 23.60
N ASP A 236 7.42 -2.42 23.94
CA ASP A 236 8.77 -2.11 23.45
C ASP A 236 9.79 -2.90 24.29
N ALA A 237 10.77 -3.52 23.64
CA ALA A 237 11.90 -4.11 24.36
C ALA A 237 12.71 -2.99 25.04
N ALA A 238 13.32 -3.29 26.19
CA ALA A 238 14.12 -2.31 26.94
C ALA A 238 15.17 -1.64 26.01
N GLY A 239 15.06 -0.31 25.85
CA GLY A 239 15.96 0.51 25.04
C GLY A 239 15.47 0.88 23.63
N GLU A 240 14.31 0.39 23.18
CA GLU A 240 13.68 0.89 21.94
C GLU A 240 12.88 2.18 22.24
N GLU A 241 12.95 3.19 21.36
CA GLU A 241 12.09 4.39 21.50
C GLU A 241 10.61 4.00 21.42
N PRO A 242 9.73 4.65 22.22
CA PRO A 242 8.32 4.35 22.21
C PRO A 242 7.72 4.55 20.82
N GLY A 243 7.40 3.45 20.15
CA GLY A 243 6.87 3.45 18.80
C GLY A 243 5.35 3.67 18.74
N GLU A 244 4.79 3.69 17.52
CA GLU A 244 3.34 3.76 17.28
C GLU A 244 2.55 2.65 18.01
N ALA A 245 3.17 1.49 18.26
CA ALA A 245 2.60 0.36 18.99
C ALA A 245 2.43 0.61 20.51
N ARG A 246 2.75 1.80 21.02
CA ARG A 246 2.32 2.22 22.36
C ARG A 246 0.79 2.28 22.47
N THR A 247 0.12 2.65 21.37
CA THR A 247 -1.35 2.62 21.29
C THR A 247 -1.83 1.30 20.71
N PHE A 248 -2.99 0.81 21.18
CA PHE A 248 -3.57 -0.40 20.62
C PHE A 248 -3.97 -0.20 19.15
N ARG A 249 -4.51 0.98 18.81
CA ARG A 249 -4.79 1.38 17.42
C ARG A 249 -3.53 1.33 16.55
N GLY A 250 -2.39 1.86 17.01
CA GLY A 250 -1.15 1.81 16.28
C GLY A 250 -0.61 0.38 16.06
N ALA A 251 -0.76 -0.51 17.05
CA ALA A 251 -0.41 -1.93 16.89
C ALA A 251 -1.29 -2.61 15.82
N LEU A 252 -2.61 -2.36 15.86
CA LEU A 252 -3.56 -2.85 14.84
C LEU A 252 -3.19 -2.37 13.43
N GLU A 253 -2.94 -1.07 13.26
CA GLU A 253 -2.58 -0.50 11.96
C GLU A 253 -1.25 -1.07 11.43
N GLN A 254 -0.27 -1.36 12.29
CA GLN A 254 0.97 -2.02 11.89
C GLN A 254 0.75 -3.43 11.37
N VAL A 255 -0.04 -4.24 12.09
CA VAL A 255 -0.39 -5.60 11.65
C VAL A 255 -1.18 -5.56 10.35
N ALA A 256 -2.16 -4.67 10.22
CA ALA A 256 -2.94 -4.52 8.99
C ALA A 256 -2.07 -4.12 7.78
N ARG A 257 -1.12 -3.19 7.96
CA ARG A 257 -0.16 -2.84 6.91
C ARG A 257 0.68 -4.04 6.49
N MET A 258 1.13 -4.86 7.44
CA MET A 258 1.88 -6.09 7.15
C MET A 258 1.02 -7.10 6.38
N ARG A 259 -0.24 -7.29 6.76
CA ARG A 259 -1.20 -8.15 6.04
C ARG A 259 -1.38 -7.70 4.59
N THR A 260 -1.56 -6.41 4.36
CA THR A 260 -1.68 -5.83 3.02
C THR A 260 -0.42 -6.07 2.21
N ALA A 261 0.76 -5.80 2.79
CA ALA A 261 2.04 -6.04 2.12
C ALA A 261 2.25 -7.53 1.80
N MET A 262 1.86 -8.44 2.70
CA MET A 262 1.98 -9.87 2.48
C MET A 262 1.04 -10.39 1.40
N ARG A 263 -0.20 -9.88 1.34
CA ARG A 263 -1.17 -10.20 0.27
C ARG A 263 -0.65 -9.74 -1.09
N ALA A 264 -0.23 -8.48 -1.19
CA ALA A 264 0.34 -7.95 -2.43
C ALA A 264 1.58 -8.74 -2.88
N GLY A 265 2.44 -9.15 -1.95
CA GLY A 265 3.59 -10.01 -2.26
C GLY A 265 3.19 -11.42 -2.72
N ALA A 266 2.14 -12.00 -2.13
CA ALA A 266 1.62 -13.30 -2.53
C ALA A 266 0.96 -13.27 -3.92
N GLU A 267 0.12 -12.27 -4.19
CA GLU A 267 -0.52 -12.04 -5.50
C GLU A 267 0.51 -11.81 -6.61
N ARG A 268 1.54 -11.01 -6.34
CA ARG A 268 2.64 -10.80 -7.31
C ARG A 268 3.36 -12.09 -7.64
N ARG A 269 3.64 -12.92 -6.64
CA ARG A 269 4.27 -14.23 -6.89
C ARG A 269 3.34 -15.21 -7.59
N SER A 270 2.02 -15.13 -7.41
CA SER A 270 1.10 -15.93 -8.20
C SER A 270 1.10 -15.49 -9.66
N VAL A 271 1.27 -14.20 -9.94
CA VAL A 271 1.46 -13.68 -11.31
C VAL A 271 2.81 -14.12 -11.89
N ASP A 272 3.90 -13.99 -11.14
CA ASP A 272 5.24 -14.43 -11.61
C ASP A 272 5.35 -15.96 -11.79
N ARG A 273 4.46 -16.72 -11.15
CA ARG A 273 4.32 -18.19 -11.32
C ARG A 273 3.12 -18.57 -12.19
N ALA A 274 2.41 -17.61 -12.75
CA ALA A 274 1.26 -17.89 -13.61
C ALA A 274 1.74 -18.62 -14.86
N ALA A 275 0.94 -19.58 -15.31
CA ALA A 275 1.15 -20.29 -16.56
C ALA A 275 1.29 -19.30 -17.73
N PRO A 276 1.99 -19.68 -18.82
CA PRO A 276 2.18 -18.81 -19.98
C PRO A 276 0.86 -18.20 -20.46
N ILE A 277 0.93 -16.92 -20.82
CA ILE A 277 -0.21 -16.14 -21.31
C ILE A 277 -0.49 -16.57 -22.76
N GLY A 278 -1.74 -16.95 -23.04
CA GLY A 278 -2.17 -17.41 -24.35
C GLY A 278 -3.65 -17.80 -24.40
N GLY A 279 -4.15 -18.12 -25.59
CA GLY A 279 -5.58 -18.38 -25.83
C GLY A 279 -6.02 -19.82 -25.56
N ASP A 280 -5.10 -20.73 -25.25
CA ASP A 280 -5.41 -22.14 -25.07
C ASP A 280 -5.69 -22.49 -23.60
N ARG A 281 -6.96 -22.32 -23.22
CA ARG A 281 -7.48 -22.66 -21.88
C ARG A 281 -7.31 -24.15 -21.53
N SER A 282 -7.14 -25.02 -22.52
CA SER A 282 -6.95 -26.47 -22.31
C SER A 282 -5.50 -26.85 -22.02
N ALA A 283 -4.54 -25.98 -22.40
CA ALA A 283 -3.13 -26.07 -22.03
C ALA A 283 -2.81 -25.37 -20.69
N GLY A 284 -3.82 -24.78 -20.03
CA GLY A 284 -3.66 -24.05 -18.77
C GLY A 284 -3.19 -22.61 -18.93
N GLU A 285 -3.29 -22.04 -20.14
CA GLU A 285 -2.92 -20.64 -20.42
C GLU A 285 -3.95 -19.66 -19.84
N VAL A 286 -3.47 -18.48 -19.43
CA VAL A 286 -4.32 -17.40 -18.88
C VAL A 286 -4.62 -16.38 -19.96
N ASP A 287 -5.91 -16.10 -20.14
CA ASP A 287 -6.45 -15.16 -21.12
C ASP A 287 -5.95 -13.72 -20.86
N PRO A 288 -5.30 -13.04 -21.84
CA PRO A 288 -4.74 -11.69 -21.70
C PRO A 288 -5.73 -10.65 -21.17
N ASP A 289 -7.01 -10.74 -21.55
CA ASP A 289 -8.05 -9.79 -21.14
C ASP A 289 -8.40 -9.94 -19.65
N THR A 290 -8.19 -11.15 -19.10
CA THR A 290 -8.36 -11.42 -17.66
C THR A 290 -7.19 -10.86 -16.85
N LEU A 291 -6.00 -10.81 -17.44
CA LEU A 291 -4.78 -10.28 -16.82
C LEU A 291 -4.77 -8.74 -16.80
N LEU A 292 -5.26 -8.11 -17.87
CA LEU A 292 -5.48 -6.65 -17.93
C LEU A 292 -6.51 -6.19 -16.89
N GLY A 293 -7.61 -6.91 -16.69
CA GLY A 293 -8.59 -6.60 -15.65
C GLY A 293 -8.07 -6.74 -14.21
N VAL A 294 -7.03 -7.57 -13.98
CA VAL A 294 -6.37 -7.72 -12.67
C VAL A 294 -5.29 -6.66 -12.44
N LEU A 295 -4.59 -6.25 -13.50
CA LEU A 295 -3.53 -5.23 -13.44
C LEU A 295 -4.06 -3.80 -13.40
N GLU A 296 -5.19 -3.51 -14.06
CA GLU A 296 -5.86 -2.20 -14.00
C GLU A 296 -6.56 -1.95 -12.64
N ALA A 297 -6.76 -3.00 -11.83
CA ALA A 297 -7.37 -2.93 -10.50
C ALA A 297 -6.38 -2.66 -9.35
N HIS A 298 -5.11 -2.31 -9.65
CA HIS A 298 -4.04 -2.19 -8.65
C HIS A 298 -3.65 -0.75 -8.27
N ASP A 299 -4.55 0.21 -8.46
CA ASP A 299 -4.68 1.30 -7.50
C ASP A 299 -5.58 0.79 -6.37
N GLY A 300 -5.01 0.59 -5.17
CA GLY A 300 -5.82 0.19 -4.01
C GLY A 300 -7.05 1.11 -3.90
N PRO A 301 -8.24 0.56 -3.58
CA PRO A 301 -9.49 1.32 -3.65
C PRO A 301 -9.33 2.63 -2.90
N ALA A 302 -9.57 3.74 -3.60
CA ALA A 302 -9.42 5.08 -3.05
C ALA A 302 -10.20 5.17 -1.73
N ASP A 303 -9.54 5.68 -0.69
CA ASP A 303 -10.13 5.86 0.64
C ASP A 303 -11.43 6.69 0.50
N PRO A 304 -12.60 6.10 0.76
CA PRO A 304 -13.86 6.75 0.49
C PRO A 304 -14.07 7.98 1.39
N LEU A 305 -13.45 8.05 2.57
CA LEU A 305 -13.52 9.24 3.42
C LEU A 305 -12.70 10.40 2.82
N ARG A 306 -11.55 10.10 2.20
CA ARG A 306 -10.77 11.11 1.47
C ARG A 306 -11.51 11.64 0.24
N LEU A 307 -12.20 10.76 -0.50
CA LEU A 307 -13.05 11.19 -1.61
C LEU A 307 -14.14 12.15 -1.15
N LEU A 308 -14.81 11.86 -0.03
CA LEU A 308 -15.83 12.75 0.54
C LEU A 308 -15.25 14.08 1.06
N ALA A 309 -13.98 14.12 1.43
CA ALA A 309 -13.30 15.32 1.91
C ALA A 309 -12.69 16.17 0.79
N ALA A 310 -12.64 15.67 -0.45
CA ALA A 310 -12.08 16.37 -1.60
C ALA A 310 -13.18 16.98 -2.50
N PRO A 311 -12.92 18.12 -3.17
CA PRO A 311 -13.81 18.60 -4.23
C PRO A 311 -13.98 17.57 -5.36
N PRO A 312 -15.16 17.46 -6.00
CA PRO A 312 -16.36 18.27 -5.74
C PRO A 312 -17.20 17.78 -4.55
N ALA A 313 -17.01 16.55 -4.06
CA ALA A 313 -17.85 15.95 -3.01
C ALA A 313 -17.87 16.76 -1.70
N ALA A 314 -16.75 17.40 -1.34
CA ALA A 314 -16.61 18.23 -0.13
C ALA A 314 -17.57 19.42 -0.06
N ALA A 315 -18.18 19.84 -1.19
CA ALA A 315 -19.22 20.86 -1.21
C ALA A 315 -20.46 20.41 -0.41
N ILE A 316 -20.75 19.11 -0.43
CA ILE A 316 -21.92 18.51 0.23
C ILE A 316 -21.48 17.93 1.56
N LYS A 317 -22.24 18.22 2.62
CA LYS A 317 -21.97 17.66 3.95
C LYS A 317 -22.54 16.24 4.04
N PHE A 318 -21.90 15.28 3.39
CA PHE A 318 -22.30 13.86 3.45
C PHE A 318 -22.18 13.27 4.85
N LEU A 319 -21.10 13.58 5.55
CA LEU A 319 -20.81 13.12 6.92
C LEU A 319 -20.60 14.31 7.86
N THR A 320 -20.94 14.13 9.12
CA THR A 320 -20.49 15.04 10.19
C THR A 320 -19.10 14.67 10.67
N GLY A 321 -18.38 15.58 11.34
CA GLY A 321 -17.06 15.28 11.90
C GLY A 321 -17.06 14.05 12.81
N ARG A 322 -18.09 13.91 13.66
CA ARG A 322 -18.27 12.72 14.53
C ARG A 322 -18.49 11.42 13.74
N GLU A 323 -19.23 11.48 12.64
CA GLU A 323 -19.44 10.31 11.77
C GLU A 323 -18.14 9.94 11.05
N THR A 324 -17.39 10.93 10.56
CA THR A 324 -16.08 10.71 9.94
C THR A 324 -15.10 10.09 10.95
N GLU A 325 -15.01 10.63 12.16
CA GLU A 325 -14.15 10.08 13.24
C GLU A 325 -14.50 8.62 13.57
N ALA A 326 -15.79 8.29 13.61
CA ALA A 326 -16.26 6.93 13.88
C ALA A 326 -15.99 5.92 12.74
N LEU A 327 -15.66 6.39 11.54
CA LEU A 327 -15.40 5.59 10.36
C LEU A 327 -13.91 5.58 9.97
N ASP A 328 -13.12 6.49 10.54
CA ASP A 328 -11.74 6.76 10.21
C ASP A 328 -10.86 5.49 10.28
N LEU A 329 -10.95 4.73 11.37
CA LEU A 329 -10.20 3.49 11.50
C LEU A 329 -10.62 2.44 10.47
N ILE A 330 -11.93 2.25 10.26
CA ILE A 330 -12.45 1.27 9.30
C ILE A 330 -11.99 1.62 7.87
N ALA A 331 -12.04 2.90 7.51
CA ALA A 331 -11.58 3.39 6.22
C ALA A 331 -10.05 3.21 6.06
N ALA A 332 -9.27 3.60 7.08
CA ALA A 332 -7.82 3.47 7.08
C ALA A 332 -7.33 2.02 6.93
N LEU A 333 -8.07 1.06 7.52
CA LEU A 333 -7.76 -0.37 7.42
C LEU A 333 -8.28 -1.02 6.14
N GLY A 334 -9.29 -0.43 5.50
CA GLY A 334 -9.87 -0.89 4.23
C GLY A 334 -10.23 -2.39 4.26
N PRO A 335 -9.73 -3.22 3.30
CA PRO A 335 -10.01 -4.65 3.25
C PRO A 335 -9.53 -5.46 4.47
N GLN A 336 -8.66 -4.90 5.31
CA GLN A 336 -8.16 -5.58 6.51
C GLN A 336 -9.09 -5.43 7.71
N ALA A 337 -9.96 -4.42 7.74
CA ALA A 337 -10.90 -4.20 8.83
C ALA A 337 -11.78 -5.43 9.14
N PRO A 338 -12.45 -6.08 8.15
CA PRO A 338 -13.22 -7.30 8.42
C PRO A 338 -12.36 -8.54 8.67
N ALA A 339 -11.05 -8.50 8.39
CA ALA A 339 -10.12 -9.59 8.69
C ALA A 339 -9.58 -9.53 10.13
N LEU A 340 -9.72 -8.38 10.80
CA LEU A 340 -9.32 -8.15 12.20
C LEU A 340 -10.49 -7.56 13.01
N PRO A 341 -11.68 -8.19 12.98
CA PRO A 341 -12.90 -7.59 13.50
C PRO A 341 -12.87 -7.33 15.00
N LEU A 342 -12.28 -8.22 15.81
CA LEU A 342 -12.20 -8.01 17.26
C LEU A 342 -11.23 -6.89 17.62
N SER A 343 -10.13 -6.76 16.88
CA SER A 343 -9.16 -5.69 17.08
C SER A 343 -9.75 -4.34 16.69
N VAL A 344 -10.52 -4.26 15.60
CA VAL A 344 -11.26 -3.03 15.27
C VAL A 344 -12.22 -2.67 16.40
N LEU A 345 -13.02 -3.63 16.88
CA LEU A 345 -13.96 -3.41 18.00
C LEU A 345 -13.23 -2.92 19.27
N ARG A 346 -12.12 -3.57 19.65
CA ARG A 346 -11.29 -3.17 20.80
C ARG A 346 -10.71 -1.77 20.65
N ALA A 347 -10.16 -1.44 19.48
CA ALA A 347 -9.57 -0.13 19.24
C ALA A 347 -10.61 0.98 19.35
N GLU A 348 -11.82 0.74 18.82
CA GLU A 348 -12.92 1.69 18.82
C GLU A 348 -13.52 1.87 20.22
N THR A 349 -13.65 0.79 20.98
CA THR A 349 -14.15 0.82 22.36
C THR A 349 -13.15 1.42 23.35
N PHE A 350 -11.88 0.98 23.35
CA PHE A 350 -10.89 1.39 24.35
C PHE A 350 -10.04 2.61 23.93
N GLY A 351 -10.05 2.99 22.65
CA GLY A 351 -9.21 4.07 22.13
C GLY A 351 -9.52 5.44 22.75
N ALA A 352 -10.80 5.74 22.99
CA ALA A 352 -11.20 6.99 23.66
C ALA A 352 -10.68 7.05 25.11
N ALA A 353 -10.67 5.93 25.83
CA ALA A 353 -10.09 5.86 27.17
C ALA A 353 -8.56 6.03 27.14
N GLN A 354 -7.88 5.39 26.19
CA GLN A 354 -6.43 5.57 26.01
C GLN A 354 -6.05 7.02 25.69
N SER A 355 -6.84 7.70 24.85
CA SER A 355 -6.64 9.12 24.53
C SER A 355 -6.78 10.00 25.77
N ARG A 356 -7.81 9.77 26.61
CA ARG A 356 -7.97 10.49 27.88
C ARG A 356 -6.78 10.27 28.83
N LEU A 357 -6.32 9.04 28.97
CA LEU A 357 -5.12 8.70 29.76
C LEU A 357 -3.87 9.39 29.22
N THR A 358 -3.67 9.38 27.90
CA THR A 358 -2.52 10.03 27.27
C THR A 358 -2.53 11.54 27.50
N GLN A 359 -3.69 12.19 27.39
CA GLN A 359 -3.82 13.63 27.69
C GLN A 359 -3.61 13.91 29.18
N ALA A 360 -4.15 13.06 30.06
CA ALA A 360 -3.94 13.16 31.50
C ALA A 360 -2.45 13.05 31.88
N ALA A 361 -1.73 12.10 31.30
CA ALA A 361 -0.30 11.92 31.53
C ALA A 361 0.50 13.13 31.00
N ARG A 362 0.14 13.66 29.82
CA ARG A 362 0.79 14.85 29.23
C ARG A 362 0.65 16.10 30.09
N ARG A 363 -0.51 16.31 30.73
CA ARG A 363 -0.72 17.41 31.68
C ARG A 363 -0.17 17.13 33.09
N ARG A 364 0.53 16.01 33.30
CA ARG A 364 1.08 15.57 34.59
C ARG A 364 -0.01 15.44 35.67
N ALA A 365 -1.13 14.83 35.30
CA ALA A 365 -2.17 14.46 36.25
C ALA A 365 -1.63 13.61 37.40
N SER A 366 -2.29 13.66 38.56
CA SER A 366 -1.87 12.89 39.72
C SER A 366 -1.91 11.37 39.44
N PRO A 367 -1.05 10.56 40.10
CA PRO A 367 -1.11 9.10 39.97
C PRO A 367 -2.49 8.52 40.29
N THR A 368 -3.21 9.11 41.25
CA THR A 368 -4.58 8.72 41.61
C THR A 368 -5.57 8.97 40.47
N GLU A 369 -5.45 10.09 39.77
CA GLU A 369 -6.30 10.41 38.61
C GLU A 369 -6.03 9.44 37.45
N LEU A 370 -4.76 9.15 37.17
CA LEU A 370 -4.36 8.18 36.15
C LEU A 370 -4.85 6.76 36.48
N ALA A 371 -4.71 6.34 37.74
CA ALA A 371 -5.22 5.05 38.21
C ALA A 371 -6.75 4.95 38.07
N THR A 372 -7.47 6.03 38.40
CA THR A 372 -8.94 6.10 38.26
C THR A 372 -9.36 5.94 36.79
N LEU A 373 -8.69 6.64 35.87
CA LEU A 373 -8.96 6.53 34.43
C LEU A 373 -8.59 5.14 33.88
N ALA A 374 -7.57 4.49 34.41
CA ALA A 374 -7.09 3.19 33.95
C ALA A 374 -8.03 2.02 34.30
N VAL A 375 -8.96 2.18 35.27
CA VAL A 375 -9.94 1.14 35.64
C VAL A 375 -11.04 0.98 34.58
N LEU A 376 -11.21 1.95 33.67
CA LEU A 376 -12.17 1.88 32.55
C LEU A 376 -13.63 1.68 33.01
N ALA A 377 -14.01 2.27 34.15
CA ALA A 377 -15.36 2.15 34.70
C ALA A 377 -16.43 2.74 33.76
N ASP A 378 -16.17 3.93 33.21
CA ASP A 378 -17.06 4.63 32.28
C ASP A 378 -16.77 4.30 30.80
N CYS A 379 -16.20 3.12 30.52
CA CYS A 379 -15.96 2.69 29.16
C CYS A 379 -17.23 2.12 28.54
N GLU A 380 -17.54 2.56 27.32
CA GLU A 380 -18.58 1.96 26.49
C GLU A 380 -18.33 0.45 26.35
N SER A 381 -19.41 -0.34 26.39
CA SER A 381 -19.38 -1.78 26.15
C SER A 381 -19.36 -2.13 24.66
N TYR A 382 -19.05 -3.38 24.34
CA TYR A 382 -19.15 -3.87 22.96
C TYR A 382 -20.57 -3.84 22.40
N ALA A 383 -21.58 -4.07 23.24
CA ALA A 383 -22.98 -3.99 22.82
C ALA A 383 -23.36 -2.55 22.41
N GLU A 384 -23.01 -1.57 23.23
CA GLU A 384 -23.26 -0.14 22.95
C GLU A 384 -22.53 0.33 21.68
N ARG A 385 -21.26 -0.08 21.50
CA ARG A 385 -20.48 0.26 20.29
C ARG A 385 -21.10 -0.35 19.04
N LEU A 386 -21.52 -1.61 19.10
CA LEU A 386 -22.18 -2.27 17.97
C LEU A 386 -23.53 -1.62 17.66
N ASP A 387 -24.32 -1.25 18.68
CA ASP A 387 -25.57 -0.51 18.55
C ASP A 387 -25.35 0.85 17.88
N TYR A 388 -24.30 1.57 18.28
CA TYR A 388 -23.90 2.83 17.66
C TYR A 388 -23.57 2.63 16.17
N TRP A 389 -22.77 1.61 15.83
CA TRP A 389 -22.51 1.27 14.44
C TRP A 389 -23.76 0.84 13.66
N ARG A 390 -24.79 0.26 14.30
CA ARG A 390 -26.08 -0.01 13.62
C ARG A 390 -26.81 1.28 13.27
N ARG A 391 -26.84 2.23 14.19
CA ARG A 391 -27.43 3.56 13.93
C ARG A 391 -26.69 4.29 12.83
N LEU A 392 -25.35 4.23 12.84
CA LEU A 392 -24.50 4.84 11.83
C LEU A 392 -24.70 4.23 10.44
N ASP A 393 -24.77 2.90 10.32
CA ASP A 393 -25.11 2.22 9.06
C ASP A 393 -26.48 2.66 8.51
N GLY A 394 -27.51 2.72 9.38
CA GLY A 394 -28.84 3.21 8.98
C GLY A 394 -28.81 4.67 8.51
N GLN A 395 -27.97 5.50 9.13
CA GLN A 395 -27.77 6.87 8.73
C GLN A 395 -27.04 7.00 7.39
N LEU A 396 -25.96 6.25 7.18
CA LEU A 396 -25.26 6.17 5.90
C LEU A 396 -26.18 5.71 4.77
N ARG A 397 -27.06 4.73 5.03
CA ARG A 397 -28.09 4.31 4.07
C ARG A 397 -29.01 5.47 3.70
N ARG A 398 -29.52 6.21 4.68
CA ARG A 398 -30.39 7.38 4.42
C ARG A 398 -29.67 8.45 3.59
N ILE A 399 -28.39 8.72 3.87
CA ILE A 399 -27.60 9.69 3.10
C ILE A 399 -27.35 9.22 1.67
N ALA A 400 -27.00 7.94 1.46
CA ALA A 400 -26.82 7.37 0.13
C ALA A 400 -28.12 7.43 -0.69
N LEU A 401 -29.26 7.09 -0.07
CA LEU A 401 -30.58 7.20 -0.69
C LEU A 401 -30.96 8.65 -1.02
N ALA A 402 -30.67 9.60 -0.14
CA ALA A 402 -30.87 11.02 -0.42
C ALA A 402 -30.01 11.52 -1.59
N ALA A 403 -28.76 11.06 -1.67
CA ALA A 403 -27.84 11.38 -2.76
C ALA A 403 -28.33 10.80 -4.10
N LEU A 404 -28.82 9.56 -4.09
CA LEU A 404 -29.46 8.94 -5.25
C LEU A 404 -30.66 9.76 -5.75
N ALA A 405 -31.53 10.21 -4.84
CA ALA A 405 -32.66 11.06 -5.24
C ALA A 405 -32.21 12.42 -5.80
N ALA A 406 -31.12 13.00 -5.28
CA ALA A 406 -30.56 14.23 -5.84
C ALA A 406 -30.05 14.02 -7.29
N LEU A 407 -29.40 12.89 -7.57
CA LEU A 407 -28.97 12.52 -8.92
C LEU A 407 -30.16 12.26 -9.87
N LEU A 408 -31.20 11.59 -9.39
CA LEU A 408 -32.43 11.35 -10.14
C LEU A 408 -33.14 12.66 -10.50
N ASP A 409 -33.31 13.56 -9.53
CA ASP A 409 -33.93 14.88 -9.75
C ASP A 409 -33.12 15.74 -10.75
N ALA A 410 -31.80 15.58 -10.76
CA ALA A 410 -30.88 16.30 -11.65
C ALA A 410 -30.71 15.65 -13.03
N GLY A 411 -31.36 14.51 -13.30
CA GLY A 411 -31.25 13.83 -14.60
C GLY A 411 -29.87 13.22 -14.88
N ARG A 412 -29.09 12.89 -13.85
CA ARG A 412 -27.70 12.42 -13.97
C ARG A 412 -27.61 10.92 -14.24
N ALA A 413 -26.71 10.53 -15.16
CA ALA A 413 -26.52 9.13 -15.55
C ALA A 413 -26.03 8.25 -14.39
N GLU A 414 -25.27 8.83 -13.48
CA GLU A 414 -24.74 8.20 -12.28
C GLU A 414 -25.85 7.62 -11.38
N ALA A 415 -27.08 8.14 -11.45
CA ALA A 415 -28.23 7.60 -10.74
C ALA A 415 -28.54 6.15 -11.11
N VAL A 416 -28.33 5.76 -12.38
CA VAL A 416 -28.57 4.39 -12.85
C VAL A 416 -27.61 3.42 -12.15
N GLY A 417 -26.33 3.80 -12.05
CA GLY A 417 -25.31 3.02 -11.34
C GLY A 417 -25.63 2.86 -9.86
N GLU A 418 -26.12 3.91 -9.21
CA GLU A 418 -26.49 3.84 -7.79
C GLU A 418 -27.78 3.03 -7.55
N VAL A 419 -28.78 3.06 -8.45
CA VAL A 419 -29.94 2.15 -8.36
C VAL A 419 -29.50 0.70 -8.46
N LEU A 420 -28.66 0.37 -9.45
CA LEU A 420 -28.09 -0.98 -9.62
C LEU A 420 -27.34 -1.43 -8.37
N ALA A 421 -26.54 -0.55 -7.78
CA ALA A 421 -25.77 -0.86 -6.60
C ALA A 421 -26.64 -1.04 -5.34
N HIS A 422 -27.74 -0.30 -5.21
CA HIS A 422 -28.66 -0.41 -4.08
C HIS A 422 -29.65 -1.58 -4.20
N ALA A 423 -29.95 -2.03 -5.42
CA ALA A 423 -30.85 -3.14 -5.70
C ALA A 423 -30.27 -4.09 -6.78
N PRO A 424 -29.19 -4.83 -6.46
CA PRO A 424 -28.52 -5.71 -7.43
C PRO A 424 -29.40 -6.86 -7.95
N GLY A 425 -30.50 -7.17 -7.26
CA GLY A 425 -31.50 -8.16 -7.67
C GLY A 425 -32.77 -7.59 -8.30
N ALA A 426 -32.84 -6.27 -8.54
CA ALA A 426 -33.99 -5.68 -9.25
C ALA A 426 -34.00 -6.13 -10.72
N ASP A 427 -35.18 -6.52 -11.20
CA ASP A 427 -35.36 -6.76 -12.63
C ASP A 427 -35.46 -5.42 -13.37
N LEU A 428 -34.40 -5.09 -14.10
CA LEU A 428 -34.29 -3.87 -14.89
C LEU A 428 -34.44 -4.13 -16.39
N SER A 429 -34.86 -5.34 -16.77
CA SER A 429 -35.03 -5.72 -18.19
C SER A 429 -35.99 -4.79 -18.93
N GLY A 430 -37.02 -4.27 -18.24
CA GLY A 430 -37.97 -3.29 -18.79
C GLY A 430 -37.34 -1.96 -19.23
N LEU A 431 -36.18 -1.58 -18.67
CA LEU A 431 -35.46 -0.37 -19.10
C LEU A 431 -34.91 -0.50 -20.52
N ARG A 432 -34.70 -1.72 -21.05
CA ARG A 432 -34.23 -1.92 -22.44
C ARG A 432 -35.21 -1.35 -23.47
N ALA A 433 -36.51 -1.48 -23.22
CA ALA A 433 -37.54 -0.95 -24.11
C ALA A 433 -37.58 0.59 -24.08
N VAL A 434 -37.18 1.19 -22.96
CA VAL A 434 -37.11 2.66 -22.77
C VAL A 434 -35.79 3.23 -23.31
N ALA A 435 -34.71 2.45 -23.25
CA ALA A 435 -33.38 2.81 -23.70
C ALA A 435 -33.13 2.59 -25.20
N ALA A 436 -33.98 1.82 -25.89
CA ALA A 436 -33.80 1.51 -27.29
C ALA A 436 -33.82 2.78 -28.16
N SER A 437 -32.66 3.11 -28.75
CA SER A 437 -32.60 3.93 -29.95
C SER A 437 -32.71 3.02 -31.18
N ASP A 438 -33.16 3.60 -32.29
CA ASP A 438 -33.54 2.93 -33.54
C ASP A 438 -32.38 2.26 -34.33
N GLY A 439 -31.33 1.76 -33.64
CA GLY A 439 -30.13 1.19 -34.26
C GLY A 439 -29.67 -0.11 -33.59
N GLY A 440 -29.60 -1.19 -34.36
CA GLY A 440 -29.30 -2.56 -33.93
C GLY A 440 -27.84 -2.84 -33.51
N ASP A 441 -27.23 -1.98 -32.70
CA ASP A 441 -25.89 -2.20 -32.17
C ASP A 441 -25.91 -2.64 -30.69
N ARG A 442 -24.97 -3.50 -30.28
CA ARG A 442 -24.92 -4.12 -28.93
C ARG A 442 -24.49 -3.15 -27.83
N VAL A 443 -24.17 -1.90 -28.17
CA VAL A 443 -23.79 -0.82 -27.26
C VAL A 443 -24.79 0.32 -27.40
N VAL A 444 -25.64 0.51 -26.38
CA VAL A 444 -26.63 1.59 -26.36
C VAL A 444 -25.97 2.88 -25.86
N SER A 445 -25.61 3.80 -26.77
CA SER A 445 -25.31 5.18 -26.38
C SER A 445 -26.60 5.92 -26.02
N LEU A 446 -26.84 6.13 -24.73
CA LEU A 446 -27.98 6.90 -24.24
C LEU A 446 -27.75 8.40 -24.52
N GLY A 447 -28.37 8.95 -25.57
CA GLY A 447 -28.48 10.40 -25.71
C GLY A 447 -29.29 11.03 -24.57
N GLU A 448 -29.17 12.34 -24.34
CA GLU A 448 -29.81 13.05 -23.21
C GLU A 448 -31.33 12.79 -23.09
N ARG A 449 -32.05 12.70 -24.23
CA ARG A 449 -33.49 12.37 -24.25
C ARG A 449 -33.78 10.94 -23.82
N ALA A 450 -32.96 9.98 -24.25
CA ALA A 450 -33.11 8.58 -23.87
C ALA A 450 -32.79 8.38 -22.38
N LEU A 451 -31.78 9.08 -21.86
CA LEU A 451 -31.43 9.07 -20.45
C LEU A 451 -32.58 9.62 -19.59
N GLY A 452 -33.19 10.74 -19.97
CA GLY A 452 -34.35 11.29 -19.27
C GLY A 452 -35.52 10.29 -19.19
N GLY A 453 -35.79 9.57 -20.28
CA GLY A 453 -36.79 8.50 -20.32
C GLY A 453 -36.44 7.34 -19.39
N VAL A 454 -35.20 6.86 -19.42
CA VAL A 454 -34.70 5.80 -18.53
C VAL A 454 -34.83 6.20 -17.06
N LEU A 455 -34.42 7.42 -16.69
CA LEU A 455 -34.49 7.89 -15.30
C LEU A 455 -35.92 8.06 -14.80
N ALA A 456 -36.85 8.50 -15.66
CA ALA A 456 -38.28 8.55 -15.33
C ALA A 456 -38.84 7.13 -15.10
N ALA A 457 -38.45 6.18 -15.95
CA ALA A 457 -38.88 4.79 -15.86
C ALA A 457 -38.36 4.05 -14.61
N LEU A 458 -37.27 4.51 -13.99
CA LEU A 458 -36.79 3.96 -12.71
C LEU A 458 -37.80 4.13 -11.56
N ALA A 459 -38.74 5.08 -11.66
CA ALA A 459 -39.80 5.25 -10.68
C ALA A 459 -41.07 4.43 -11.00
N ASP A 460 -41.14 3.78 -12.17
CA ASP A 460 -42.33 3.09 -12.65
C ASP A 460 -42.32 1.61 -12.24
N PRO A 461 -43.23 1.17 -11.36
CA PRO A 461 -43.29 -0.22 -10.91
C PRO A 461 -43.60 -1.22 -12.05
N THR A 462 -44.15 -0.75 -13.17
CA THR A 462 -44.42 -1.58 -14.36
C THR A 462 -43.16 -1.83 -15.20
N VAL A 463 -42.12 -0.98 -15.04
CA VAL A 463 -40.88 -1.07 -15.82
C VAL A 463 -39.73 -1.71 -15.02
N VAL A 464 -39.59 -1.37 -13.74
CA VAL A 464 -38.48 -1.87 -12.88
C VAL A 464 -38.95 -2.75 -11.72
N GLY A 465 -40.22 -3.16 -11.76
CA GLY A 465 -40.87 -3.93 -10.69
C GLY A 465 -41.09 -3.14 -9.40
N ALA A 466 -41.83 -3.76 -8.46
CA ALA A 466 -42.16 -3.13 -7.18
C ALA A 466 -40.92 -2.78 -6.35
N SER A 467 -39.85 -3.59 -6.42
CA SER A 467 -38.61 -3.35 -5.66
C SER A 467 -37.85 -2.11 -6.16
N GLY A 468 -37.75 -1.91 -7.48
CA GLY A 468 -37.08 -0.74 -8.05
C GLY A 468 -37.83 0.55 -7.77
N ALA A 469 -39.15 0.54 -7.97
CA ALA A 469 -40.00 1.70 -7.69
C ALA A 469 -40.01 2.07 -6.18
N SER A 470 -40.03 1.07 -5.29
CA SER A 470 -39.93 1.29 -3.84
C SER A 470 -38.61 1.94 -3.45
N LEU A 471 -37.49 1.53 -4.06
CA LEU A 471 -36.19 2.14 -3.81
C LEU A 471 -36.18 3.63 -4.18
N VAL A 472 -36.75 4.00 -5.33
CA VAL A 472 -36.85 5.41 -5.74
C VAL A 472 -37.77 6.21 -4.81
N ALA A 473 -38.87 5.61 -4.35
CA ALA A 473 -39.75 6.24 -3.36
C ALA A 473 -39.04 6.46 -2.01
N GLU A 474 -38.29 5.47 -1.53
CA GLU A 474 -37.44 5.56 -0.34
C GLU A 474 -36.38 6.65 -0.49
N ALA A 475 -35.72 6.71 -1.65
CA ALA A 475 -34.72 7.73 -1.97
C ALA A 475 -35.28 9.15 -1.87
N ARG A 476 -36.42 9.41 -2.52
CA ARG A 476 -37.11 10.72 -2.45
C ARG A 476 -37.56 11.05 -1.04
N SER A 477 -38.01 10.06 -0.27
CA SER A 477 -38.38 10.24 1.14
C SER A 477 -37.17 10.58 2.00
N ALA A 478 -36.04 9.90 1.79
CA ALA A 478 -34.80 10.16 2.51
C ALA A 478 -34.29 11.58 2.23
N LEU A 479 -34.32 12.03 0.97
CA LEU A 479 -33.94 13.37 0.57
C LEU A 479 -34.75 14.45 1.31
N ARG A 480 -36.07 14.29 1.42
CA ARG A 480 -36.93 15.22 2.18
C ARG A 480 -36.61 15.27 3.67
N ALA A 481 -36.06 14.19 4.22
CA ALA A 481 -35.73 14.08 5.65
C ALA A 481 -34.31 14.58 5.99
N VAL A 482 -33.47 14.88 5.00
CA VAL A 482 -32.08 15.31 5.22
C VAL A 482 -31.99 16.84 5.21
N SER A 483 -31.50 17.42 6.32
CA SER A 483 -31.32 18.87 6.50
C SER A 483 -29.85 19.32 6.47
N ARG A 484 -28.99 18.60 5.74
CA ARG A 484 -27.55 18.88 5.66
C ARG A 484 -27.23 19.88 4.54
N ARG A 485 -26.17 20.67 4.73
CA ARG A 485 -25.61 21.55 3.69
C ARG A 485 -25.37 20.76 2.41
N GLY A 486 -25.82 21.30 1.28
CA GLY A 486 -25.77 20.69 -0.05
C GLY A 486 -27.01 19.88 -0.43
N PHE A 487 -27.90 19.56 0.52
CA PHE A 487 -29.13 18.80 0.25
C PHE A 487 -30.38 19.68 0.07
N SER A 488 -30.29 20.99 0.33
CA SER A 488 -31.43 21.89 0.12
C SER A 488 -31.79 22.00 -1.37
N ALA A 489 -33.05 22.31 -1.67
CA ALA A 489 -33.50 22.42 -3.06
C ALA A 489 -32.78 23.51 -3.86
N GLU A 490 -32.26 24.55 -3.19
CA GLU A 490 -31.48 25.62 -3.82
C GLU A 490 -30.05 25.16 -4.13
N GLU A 491 -29.35 24.60 -3.14
CA GLU A 491 -27.97 24.12 -3.31
C GLU A 491 -27.87 22.96 -4.32
N ARG A 492 -28.92 22.13 -4.44
CA ARG A 492 -28.96 21.02 -5.44
C ARG A 492 -29.10 21.48 -6.88
N ARG A 493 -29.49 22.74 -7.13
CA ARG A 493 -29.58 23.31 -8.49
C ARG A 493 -28.26 23.90 -8.96
N ASP A 494 -27.29 24.06 -8.07
CA ASP A 494 -25.92 24.46 -8.43
C ASP A 494 -25.22 23.30 -9.18
N PRO A 495 -24.71 23.51 -10.41
CA PRO A 495 -23.94 22.52 -11.14
C PRO A 495 -22.79 21.92 -10.32
N ALA A 496 -22.10 22.73 -9.50
CA ALA A 496 -21.01 22.25 -8.64
C ALA A 496 -21.52 21.32 -7.53
N GLY A 497 -22.76 21.53 -7.07
CA GLY A 497 -23.43 20.64 -6.13
C GLY A 497 -23.77 19.28 -6.75
N ILE A 498 -24.22 19.26 -8.01
CA ILE A 498 -24.59 18.01 -8.71
C ILE A 498 -23.36 17.12 -8.94
N ASP A 499 -22.23 17.68 -9.37
CA ASP A 499 -20.98 16.92 -9.53
C ASP A 499 -20.47 16.38 -8.18
N GLY A 500 -20.73 17.11 -7.08
CA GLY A 500 -20.48 16.62 -5.73
C GLY A 500 -21.28 15.36 -5.40
N PHE A 501 -22.54 15.25 -5.85
CA PHE A 501 -23.37 14.05 -5.66
C PHE A 501 -22.87 12.86 -6.48
N ALA A 502 -22.41 13.11 -7.70
CA ALA A 502 -21.89 12.06 -8.58
C ALA A 502 -20.67 11.35 -7.98
N VAL A 503 -19.76 12.11 -7.36
CA VAL A 503 -18.57 11.55 -6.66
C VAL A 503 -18.93 11.03 -5.26
N GLY A 504 -19.80 11.74 -4.54
CA GLY A 504 -20.07 11.47 -3.13
C GLY A 504 -20.98 10.26 -2.90
N ALA A 505 -21.99 10.01 -3.75
CA ALA A 505 -22.92 8.91 -3.54
C ALA A 505 -22.22 7.52 -3.51
N PRO A 506 -21.36 7.17 -4.50
CA PRO A 506 -20.61 5.91 -4.45
C PRO A 506 -19.67 5.83 -3.25
N ALA A 507 -19.08 6.95 -2.81
CA ALA A 507 -18.17 6.98 -1.67
C ALA A 507 -18.90 6.74 -0.33
N VAL A 508 -20.09 7.33 -0.13
CA VAL A 508 -20.93 7.05 1.06
C VAL A 508 -21.35 5.58 1.08
N ARG A 509 -21.76 5.03 -0.07
CA ARG A 509 -22.12 3.61 -0.19
C ARG A 509 -20.94 2.70 0.13
N SER A 510 -19.77 2.97 -0.44
CA SER A 510 -18.53 2.23 -0.17
C SER A 510 -18.15 2.26 1.32
N THR A 511 -18.31 3.41 1.97
CA THR A 511 -18.10 3.57 3.42
C THR A 511 -19.07 2.71 4.23
N ARG A 512 -20.34 2.69 3.84
CA ARG A 512 -21.37 1.85 4.47
C ARG A 512 -21.09 0.36 4.31
N GLU A 513 -20.67 -0.06 3.11
CA GLU A 513 -20.31 -1.45 2.83
C GLU A 513 -19.11 -1.90 3.68
N ALA A 514 -18.10 -1.03 3.86
CA ALA A 514 -16.98 -1.28 4.75
C ALA A 514 -17.45 -1.50 6.21
N LEU A 515 -18.27 -0.58 6.76
CA LEU A 515 -18.84 -0.72 8.10
C LEU A 515 -19.68 -2.00 8.24
N THR A 516 -20.51 -2.32 7.25
CA THR A 516 -21.35 -3.51 7.24
C THR A 516 -20.53 -4.79 7.27
N ARG A 517 -19.45 -4.85 6.48
CA ARG A 517 -18.53 -6.01 6.46
C ARG A 517 -17.86 -6.21 7.82
N VAL A 518 -17.37 -5.13 8.44
CA VAL A 518 -16.77 -5.21 9.79
C VAL A 518 -17.78 -5.71 10.81
N ARG A 519 -18.99 -5.14 10.83
CA ARG A 519 -20.05 -5.58 11.75
C ARG A 519 -20.41 -7.04 11.59
N ARG A 520 -20.61 -7.51 10.35
CA ARG A 520 -20.89 -8.93 10.07
C ARG A 520 -19.75 -9.83 10.52
N ALA A 521 -18.50 -9.41 10.30
CA ALA A 521 -17.34 -10.14 10.76
C ALA A 521 -17.29 -10.20 12.30
N VAL A 522 -17.60 -9.10 13.01
CA VAL A 522 -17.74 -9.10 14.47
C VAL A 522 -18.85 -10.03 14.92
N ASP A 523 -20.05 -9.95 14.32
CA ASP A 523 -21.18 -10.81 14.68
C ASP A 523 -20.85 -12.30 14.47
N ALA A 524 -20.01 -12.63 13.47
CA ALA A 524 -19.58 -14.00 13.19
C ALA A 524 -18.58 -14.55 14.21
N VAL A 525 -17.69 -13.72 14.76
CA VAL A 525 -16.65 -14.15 15.71
C VAL A 525 -17.00 -13.87 17.18
N LEU A 526 -18.01 -13.04 17.42
CA LEU A 526 -18.49 -12.66 18.75
C LEU A 526 -20.03 -12.57 18.79
N PRO A 527 -20.70 -13.72 18.99
CA PRO A 527 -22.14 -13.79 19.15
C PRO A 527 -22.66 -12.87 20.27
N PRO A 528 -23.92 -12.40 20.19
CA PRO A 528 -24.51 -11.49 21.20
C PRO A 528 -24.32 -11.92 22.65
N ASP A 529 -24.51 -13.21 22.93
CA ASP A 529 -24.49 -13.76 24.29
C ASP A 529 -23.08 -13.76 24.91
N ASP A 530 -22.04 -13.82 24.08
CA ASP A 530 -20.64 -13.85 24.53
C ASP A 530 -20.05 -12.45 24.75
N ARG A 531 -20.73 -11.39 24.26
CA ARG A 531 -20.22 -10.01 24.29
C ARG A 531 -19.94 -9.50 25.70
N PRO A 532 -20.81 -9.69 26.71
CA PRO A 532 -20.55 -9.19 28.06
C PRO A 532 -19.32 -9.84 28.69
N GLY A 533 -19.19 -11.16 28.54
CA GLY A 533 -18.04 -11.92 29.05
C GLY A 533 -16.74 -11.51 28.38
N ARG A 534 -16.74 -11.39 27.04
CA ARG A 534 -15.57 -10.95 26.29
C ARG A 534 -15.17 -9.52 26.61
N PHE A 535 -16.14 -8.61 26.73
CA PHE A 535 -15.88 -7.23 27.13
C PHE A 535 -15.25 -7.15 28.52
N ALA A 536 -15.75 -7.90 29.50
CA ALA A 536 -15.20 -7.91 30.85
C ALA A 536 -13.74 -8.42 30.88
N ALA A 537 -13.45 -9.49 30.13
CA ALA A 537 -12.09 -10.02 30.00
C ALA A 537 -11.14 -9.02 29.33
N ASP A 538 -11.52 -8.46 28.18
CA ASP A 538 -10.70 -7.49 27.46
C ASP A 538 -10.53 -6.20 28.29
N ARG A 539 -11.56 -5.74 29.01
CA ARG A 539 -11.46 -4.58 29.92
C ARG A 539 -10.38 -4.79 30.98
N ALA A 540 -10.31 -5.97 31.59
CA ALA A 540 -9.28 -6.28 32.59
C ALA A 540 -7.86 -6.25 31.98
N VAL A 541 -7.69 -6.82 30.78
CA VAL A 541 -6.42 -6.80 30.04
C VAL A 541 -5.99 -5.38 29.70
N PHE A 542 -6.89 -4.58 29.13
CA PHE A 542 -6.61 -3.20 28.75
C PHE A 542 -6.34 -2.32 29.98
N ALA A 543 -7.09 -2.50 31.07
CA ALA A 543 -6.86 -1.77 32.32
C ALA A 543 -5.46 -2.05 32.89
N GLY A 544 -5.07 -3.33 32.96
CA GLY A 544 -3.73 -3.73 33.41
C GLY A 544 -2.62 -3.12 32.55
N ARG A 545 -2.77 -3.21 31.23
CA ARG A 545 -1.78 -2.64 30.30
C ARG A 545 -1.71 -1.12 30.35
N PHE A 546 -2.84 -0.43 30.54
CA PHE A 546 -2.84 1.02 30.71
C PHE A 546 -2.17 1.43 32.03
N ALA A 547 -2.37 0.68 33.12
CA ALA A 547 -1.65 0.92 34.36
C ALA A 547 -0.14 0.78 34.18
N GLU A 548 0.34 -0.19 33.40
CA GLU A 548 1.77 -0.32 33.07
C GLU A 548 2.30 0.85 32.22
N LEU A 549 1.54 1.27 31.20
CA LEU A 549 1.98 2.30 30.25
C LEU A 549 1.95 3.73 30.80
N TYR A 550 1.09 3.99 31.79
CA TYR A 550 0.80 5.33 32.30
C TYR A 550 0.97 5.46 33.83
N GLY A 551 1.04 4.35 34.58
CA GLY A 551 1.11 4.36 36.05
C GLY A 551 2.49 4.64 36.63
N THR A 552 3.55 4.66 35.81
CA THR A 552 4.93 4.94 36.24
C THR A 552 5.53 6.18 35.56
N VAL A 553 4.74 7.25 35.40
CA VAL A 553 5.33 8.55 35.01
C VAL A 553 5.81 9.23 36.30
N PRO A 554 7.14 9.32 36.56
CA PRO A 554 7.66 10.11 37.68
C PRO A 554 7.32 11.60 37.57
#